data_AF-A0A7C3H5M6-F1
#
_entry.id   AF-A0A7C3H5M6-F1
#
_cell.length_a   1.000
_cell.length_b   1.000
_cell.length_c   1.000
_cell.angle_alpha   90.00
_cell.angle_beta   90.00
_cell.angle_gamma   90.00
#
_symmetry.space_group_name_H-M   'P 1'
#
loop_
_entity.id
_entity.type
_entity.pdbx_description
1 polymer ?
#
loop_
_entity_poly.entity_id
_entity_poly.type
_entity_poly.pdbx_seq_one_letter_code
_entity_poly.pdbx_strand_id
1 'polypeptide(L)'
;MTGGRAVSSAILKYLVIEHLRGSVTPFTLRFDKGKKLTVIYGENGTGKSTICDAFDFIGNGKVGSLDNRGLNRTGKYWHTLGKNPSDTAVAMEFSAGSCKATIVGGRVQVDSEEHRPRVNVLRRSQILNLVEARPADRYAAISQFIDVGGVEASEANLRALIRDIESRMEVAIARVQENRDAIENFWEKAGKVGKDAIQWAKEEVIQDVASVEATRMALDSLQETFRNLFGYPETVSKLNEEISSLEADIENQKKYLLKLSEKIAGEYVEIFEILQAAQKHFENHSEPEVCPLCESAEKVDDLPAKVAERIEAQKIAGLLKEARQKLEQMESTLKQKYQALDELGNTAGLVADKFTMAAGSDALPADITLPGLPPPEKVGNWESWLSNSEELISEWRGISDQCTANKRFIDTLKASLDTLETNSEIQKDLDVLLPRIKRILEIIEAERKRYTDNILHEIAAGVGGL
;
A
#
# COMPACT_ATOMS: atom_id res chain seq x y z
N MET A 1 -30.24 -25.59 -5.24
CA MET A 1 -31.09 -26.16 -4.17
C MET A 1 -31.22 -25.15 -3.06
N THR A 2 -32.36 -24.45 -2.98
CA THR A 2 -32.96 -23.89 -1.76
C THR A 2 -34.34 -23.37 -2.13
N GLY A 3 -35.37 -23.86 -1.44
CA GLY A 3 -36.66 -23.18 -1.37
C GLY A 3 -37.68 -23.48 -2.47
N GLY A 4 -37.91 -24.75 -2.80
CA GLY A 4 -39.26 -25.14 -3.22
C GLY A 4 -40.20 -24.80 -2.06
N ARG A 5 -40.85 -23.63 -2.11
CA ARG A 5 -41.87 -23.24 -1.14
C ARG A 5 -42.93 -24.33 -1.24
N ALA A 6 -42.98 -25.21 -0.23
CA ALA A 6 -44.06 -26.16 -0.11
C ALA A 6 -45.34 -25.34 -0.20
N VAL A 7 -46.11 -25.55 -1.27
CA VAL A 7 -47.47 -25.04 -1.37
C VAL A 7 -48.25 -25.79 -0.30
N SER A 8 -48.16 -25.30 0.93
CA SER A 8 -49.16 -25.52 1.95
C SER A 8 -50.47 -25.17 1.28
N SER A 9 -51.26 -26.18 0.89
CA SER A 9 -52.60 -25.95 0.36
C SER A 9 -53.47 -25.53 1.55
N ALA A 10 -53.26 -24.31 2.02
CA ALA A 10 -54.01 -23.75 3.12
C ALA A 10 -55.48 -23.76 2.70
N ILE A 11 -56.31 -24.46 3.46
CA ILE A 11 -57.72 -24.65 3.13
C ILE A 11 -58.43 -23.32 3.40
N LEU A 12 -59.13 -22.79 2.39
CA LEU A 12 -59.98 -21.61 2.54
C LEU A 12 -61.12 -21.92 3.50
N LYS A 13 -61.33 -21.08 4.52
CA LYS A 13 -62.43 -21.24 5.49
C LYS A 13 -63.56 -20.26 5.19
N TYR A 14 -63.26 -18.97 5.13
CA TYR A 14 -64.24 -17.94 4.77
C TYR A 14 -63.59 -16.69 4.17
N LEU A 15 -64.41 -15.95 3.43
CA LEU A 15 -64.13 -14.63 2.87
C LEU A 15 -65.16 -13.64 3.43
N VAL A 16 -64.70 -12.57 4.05
CA VAL A 16 -65.54 -11.46 4.54
C VAL A 16 -65.30 -10.23 3.67
N ILE A 17 -66.38 -9.61 3.20
CA ILE A 17 -66.36 -8.42 2.35
C ILE A 17 -67.13 -7.31 3.06
N GLU A 18 -66.47 -6.19 3.32
CA GLU A 18 -67.04 -5.02 3.97
C GLU A 18 -66.95 -3.82 3.02
N HIS A 19 -68.10 -3.27 2.65
CA HIS A 19 -68.23 -2.02 1.89
C HIS A 19 -67.44 -1.95 0.58
N LEU A 20 -67.13 -3.11 -0.02
CA LEU A 20 -66.54 -3.21 -1.35
C LEU A 20 -67.65 -3.30 -2.40
N ARG A 21 -67.65 -2.38 -3.37
CA ARG A 21 -68.55 -2.37 -4.54
C ARG A 21 -70.02 -2.56 -4.12
N GLY A 22 -70.64 -3.66 -4.52
CA GLY A 22 -72.05 -3.97 -4.22
C GLY A 22 -72.32 -4.49 -2.80
N SER A 23 -71.29 -4.69 -1.97
CA SER A 23 -71.45 -5.20 -0.60
C SER A 23 -71.83 -4.10 0.39
N VAL A 24 -73.11 -3.68 0.37
CA VAL A 24 -73.62 -2.61 1.24
C VAL A 24 -73.56 -3.00 2.71
N THR A 25 -73.94 -4.24 3.02
CA THR A 25 -73.76 -4.87 4.33
C THR A 25 -72.55 -5.80 4.30
N PRO A 26 -71.91 -6.08 5.46
CA PRO A 26 -70.88 -7.09 5.56
C PRO A 26 -71.38 -8.45 5.05
N PHE A 27 -70.70 -8.99 4.06
CA PHE A 27 -71.02 -10.28 3.44
C PHE A 27 -69.96 -11.31 3.82
N THR A 28 -70.38 -12.50 4.23
CA THR A 28 -69.48 -13.62 4.54
C THR A 28 -69.78 -14.81 3.65
N LEU A 29 -68.80 -15.23 2.86
CA LEU A 29 -68.82 -16.48 2.09
C LEU A 29 -68.04 -17.54 2.86
N ARG A 30 -68.69 -18.66 3.19
CA ARG A 30 -68.04 -19.82 3.82
C ARG A 30 -67.71 -20.86 2.76
N PHE A 31 -66.50 -21.42 2.83
CA PHE A 31 -66.05 -22.49 1.93
C PHE A 31 -66.22 -23.84 2.60
N ASP A 32 -66.68 -24.82 1.83
CA ASP A 32 -66.86 -26.19 2.31
C ASP A 32 -65.51 -26.88 2.50
N LYS A 33 -65.32 -27.48 3.67
CA LYS A 33 -64.08 -28.18 4.02
C LYS A 33 -63.81 -29.32 3.02
N GLY A 34 -62.63 -29.31 2.42
CA GLY A 34 -62.16 -30.36 1.51
C GLY A 34 -62.75 -30.30 0.10
N LYS A 35 -63.58 -29.28 -0.23
CA LYS A 35 -64.06 -29.05 -1.59
C LYS A 35 -63.11 -28.12 -2.35
N LYS A 36 -62.71 -28.54 -3.55
CA LYS A 36 -61.83 -27.75 -4.45
C LYS A 36 -62.62 -26.85 -5.42
N LEU A 37 -63.93 -27.07 -5.55
CA LEU A 37 -64.81 -26.32 -6.43
C LEU A 37 -65.97 -25.74 -5.61
N THR A 38 -66.18 -24.43 -5.72
CA THR A 38 -67.34 -23.73 -5.17
C THR A 38 -68.03 -23.01 -6.31
N VAL A 39 -69.34 -23.22 -6.48
CA VAL A 39 -70.12 -22.57 -7.53
C VAL A 39 -71.11 -21.59 -6.91
N ILE A 40 -71.09 -20.34 -7.38
CA ILE A 40 -71.92 -19.26 -6.87
C ILE A 40 -72.96 -18.88 -7.93
N TYR A 41 -74.23 -19.05 -7.61
CA TYR A 41 -75.35 -18.72 -8.48
C TYR A 41 -76.14 -17.51 -7.96
N GLY A 42 -76.81 -16.83 -8.87
CA GLY A 42 -77.66 -15.68 -8.56
C GLY A 42 -77.99 -14.88 -9.81
N GLU A 43 -78.99 -14.02 -9.74
CA GLU A 43 -79.40 -13.17 -10.85
C GLU A 43 -78.32 -12.14 -11.24
N ASN A 44 -78.46 -11.53 -12.42
CA ASN A 44 -77.54 -10.46 -12.82
C ASN A 44 -77.69 -9.26 -11.88
N GLY A 45 -76.56 -8.67 -11.46
CA GLY A 45 -76.55 -7.54 -10.53
C GLY A 45 -76.51 -7.91 -9.03
N THR A 46 -76.58 -9.19 -8.66
CA THR A 46 -76.59 -9.62 -7.24
C THR A 46 -75.22 -9.65 -6.54
N GLY A 47 -74.16 -9.09 -7.15
CA GLY A 47 -72.84 -9.01 -6.51
C GLY A 47 -71.89 -10.18 -6.74
N LYS A 48 -72.20 -11.15 -7.62
CA LYS A 48 -71.27 -12.24 -7.98
C LYS A 48 -69.88 -11.74 -8.41
N SER A 49 -69.83 -10.70 -9.23
CA SER A 49 -68.57 -10.07 -9.66
C SER A 49 -67.86 -9.34 -8.51
N THR A 50 -68.59 -8.87 -7.50
CA THR A 50 -68.01 -8.26 -6.29
C THR A 50 -67.21 -9.27 -5.48
N ILE A 51 -67.64 -10.54 -5.46
CA ILE A 51 -66.86 -11.62 -4.82
C ILE A 51 -65.53 -11.85 -5.56
N CYS A 52 -65.56 -11.88 -6.90
CA CYS A 52 -64.33 -11.99 -7.71
C CYS A 52 -63.42 -10.76 -7.50
N ASP A 53 -64.00 -9.56 -7.44
CA ASP A 53 -63.26 -8.34 -7.15
C ASP A 53 -62.66 -8.35 -5.74
N ALA A 54 -63.28 -8.99 -4.75
CA ALA A 54 -62.72 -9.13 -3.41
C ALA A 54 -61.48 -10.03 -3.39
N PHE A 55 -61.47 -11.09 -4.18
CA PHE A 55 -60.29 -11.92 -4.39
C PHE A 55 -59.15 -11.15 -5.07
N ASP A 56 -59.46 -10.40 -6.14
CA ASP A 56 -58.48 -9.51 -6.79
C ASP A 56 -57.98 -8.41 -5.83
N PHE A 57 -58.85 -7.91 -4.95
CA PHE A 57 -58.53 -6.86 -4.00
C PHE A 57 -57.50 -7.35 -2.98
N ILE A 58 -57.75 -8.49 -2.33
CA ILE A 58 -56.84 -9.05 -1.31
C ILE A 58 -55.57 -9.68 -1.90
N GLY A 59 -55.67 -10.35 -3.05
CA GLY A 59 -54.53 -11.03 -3.68
C GLY A 59 -53.69 -10.09 -4.54
N ASN A 60 -54.33 -9.33 -5.42
CA ASN A 60 -53.66 -8.55 -6.47
C ASN A 60 -53.63 -7.03 -6.18
N GLY A 61 -54.28 -6.57 -5.12
CA GLY A 61 -54.30 -5.15 -4.73
C GLY A 61 -55.08 -4.25 -5.69
N LYS A 62 -56.02 -4.83 -6.47
CA LYS A 62 -56.80 -4.12 -7.49
C LYS A 62 -58.25 -4.60 -7.54
N VAL A 63 -59.12 -3.86 -8.23
CA VAL A 63 -60.51 -4.26 -8.50
C VAL A 63 -60.65 -4.51 -10.00
N GLY A 64 -60.43 -5.75 -10.42
CA GLY A 64 -60.28 -6.08 -11.83
C GLY A 64 -61.54 -5.83 -12.69
N SER A 65 -62.73 -5.62 -12.11
CA SER A 65 -63.95 -5.35 -12.90
C SER A 65 -63.96 -3.97 -13.53
N LEU A 66 -63.08 -3.09 -13.04
CA LEU A 66 -62.89 -1.73 -13.51
C LEU A 66 -61.72 -1.61 -14.50
N ASP A 67 -60.90 -2.65 -14.62
CA ASP A 67 -59.84 -2.71 -15.62
C ASP A 67 -60.45 -2.59 -17.03
N ASN A 68 -59.78 -1.85 -17.92
CA ASN A 68 -60.18 -1.62 -19.32
C ASN A 68 -61.52 -0.90 -19.56
N ARG A 69 -62.06 -0.19 -18.56
CA ARG A 69 -63.26 0.66 -18.71
C ARG A 69 -62.97 2.13 -19.04
N GLY A 70 -61.73 2.47 -19.41
CA GLY A 70 -61.32 3.85 -19.72
C GLY A 70 -61.31 4.81 -18.51
N LEU A 71 -61.24 4.27 -17.29
CA LEU A 71 -61.26 5.04 -16.05
C LEU A 71 -59.82 5.28 -15.55
N ASN A 72 -59.34 6.53 -15.61
CA ASN A 72 -57.96 6.89 -15.21
C ASN A 72 -57.63 6.56 -13.74
N ARG A 73 -58.60 6.69 -12.82
CA ARG A 73 -58.43 6.33 -11.40
C ARG A 73 -59.64 5.54 -10.92
N THR A 74 -59.44 4.25 -10.68
CA THR A 74 -60.53 3.32 -10.29
C THR A 74 -60.80 3.32 -8.78
N GLY A 75 -59.85 3.76 -7.95
CA GLY A 75 -59.92 3.74 -6.47
C GLY A 75 -61.15 4.41 -5.86
N LYS A 76 -61.66 5.49 -6.49
CA LYS A 76 -62.89 6.17 -6.06
C LYS A 76 -64.17 5.35 -6.26
N TYR A 77 -64.10 4.24 -7.00
CA TYR A 77 -65.23 3.36 -7.30
C TYR A 77 -65.13 2.00 -6.61
N TRP A 78 -64.16 1.83 -5.71
CA TRP A 78 -63.93 0.57 -5.00
C TRP A 78 -64.90 0.41 -3.82
N HIS A 79 -65.18 1.48 -3.09
CA HIS A 79 -66.10 1.48 -1.95
C HIS A 79 -67.58 1.54 -2.40
N THR A 80 -68.47 1.07 -1.55
CA THR A 80 -69.91 1.21 -1.71
C THR A 80 -70.34 2.68 -1.65
N LEU A 81 -71.37 3.07 -2.40
CA LEU A 81 -71.93 4.42 -2.37
C LEU A 81 -72.28 4.86 -0.94
N GLY A 82 -71.82 6.06 -0.55
CA GLY A 82 -72.03 6.63 0.79
C GLY A 82 -71.04 6.15 1.86
N LYS A 83 -70.04 5.34 1.49
CA LYS A 83 -68.93 4.93 2.37
C LYS A 83 -67.63 5.60 1.98
N ASN A 84 -66.68 5.65 2.91
CA ASN A 84 -65.33 6.14 2.63
C ASN A 84 -64.42 4.98 2.17
N PRO A 85 -63.33 5.27 1.44
CA PRO A 85 -62.33 4.26 1.10
C PRO A 85 -61.78 3.51 2.32
N SER A 86 -61.60 4.20 3.45
CA SER A 86 -61.14 3.62 4.72
C SER A 86 -62.09 2.56 5.30
N ASP A 87 -63.37 2.60 4.92
CA ASP A 87 -64.41 1.70 5.41
C ASP A 87 -64.42 0.38 4.62
N THR A 88 -63.68 0.31 3.51
CA THR A 88 -63.59 -0.88 2.66
C THR A 88 -62.58 -1.85 3.23
N ALA A 89 -63.02 -3.08 3.50
CA ALA A 89 -62.13 -4.15 3.92
C ALA A 89 -62.52 -5.49 3.31
N VAL A 90 -61.52 -6.33 3.07
CA VAL A 90 -61.70 -7.73 2.70
C VAL A 90 -60.82 -8.57 3.60
N ALA A 91 -61.40 -9.53 4.30
CA ALA A 91 -60.67 -10.45 5.16
C ALA A 91 -60.84 -11.89 4.67
N MET A 92 -59.78 -12.69 4.78
CA MET A 92 -59.77 -14.09 4.42
C MET A 92 -59.14 -14.91 5.54
N GLU A 93 -59.80 -16.00 5.94
CA GLU A 93 -59.25 -16.98 6.86
C GLU A 93 -58.90 -18.28 6.14
N PHE A 94 -57.71 -18.78 6.42
CA PHE A 94 -57.17 -20.04 5.95
C PHE A 94 -56.99 -21.01 7.12
N SER A 95 -56.65 -22.27 6.83
CA SER A 95 -56.20 -23.20 7.86
C SER A 95 -54.88 -22.78 8.53
N ALA A 96 -54.03 -22.03 7.82
CA ALA A 96 -52.69 -21.66 8.27
C ALA A 96 -52.57 -20.24 8.86
N GLY A 97 -53.62 -19.42 8.78
CA GLY A 97 -53.60 -18.02 9.24
C GLY A 97 -54.75 -17.21 8.66
N SER A 98 -54.70 -15.89 8.81
CA SER A 98 -55.67 -14.95 8.24
C SER A 98 -54.97 -13.72 7.66
N CYS A 99 -55.59 -13.08 6.68
CA CYS A 99 -55.16 -11.75 6.21
C CYS A 99 -56.36 -10.83 5.97
N LYS A 100 -56.14 -9.53 6.15
CA LYS A 100 -57.11 -8.47 5.91
C LYS A 100 -56.48 -7.39 5.03
N ALA A 101 -57.17 -7.09 3.94
CA ALA A 101 -56.85 -5.99 3.04
C ALA A 101 -57.74 -4.78 3.34
N THR A 102 -57.14 -3.60 3.43
CA THR A 102 -57.83 -2.30 3.58
C THR A 102 -57.24 -1.27 2.62
N ILE A 103 -57.93 -0.14 2.44
CA ILE A 103 -57.42 0.96 1.61
C ILE A 103 -56.73 1.99 2.50
N VAL A 104 -55.42 2.17 2.32
CA VAL A 104 -54.60 3.17 3.02
C VAL A 104 -53.87 4.03 1.97
N GLY A 105 -54.02 5.35 2.05
CA GLY A 105 -53.37 6.27 1.09
C GLY A 105 -53.75 6.04 -0.37
N GLY A 106 -54.94 5.47 -0.63
CA GLY A 106 -55.41 5.16 -1.98
C GLY A 106 -54.81 3.89 -2.60
N ARG A 107 -54.07 3.09 -1.83
CA ARG A 107 -53.56 1.77 -2.23
C ARG A 107 -54.13 0.69 -1.32
N VAL A 108 -54.17 -0.55 -1.81
CA VAL A 108 -54.52 -1.70 -0.97
C VAL A 108 -53.32 -2.08 -0.13
N GLN A 109 -53.53 -2.20 1.17
CA GLN A 109 -52.54 -2.70 2.13
C GLN A 109 -53.09 -3.96 2.78
N VAL A 110 -52.27 -5.01 2.84
CA VAL A 110 -52.59 -6.28 3.51
C VAL A 110 -51.82 -6.33 4.83
N ASP A 111 -52.50 -6.65 5.92
CA ASP A 111 -51.92 -6.70 7.27
C ASP A 111 -50.84 -7.80 7.42
N SER A 112 -51.01 -8.93 6.74
CA SER A 112 -50.14 -10.10 6.78
C SER A 112 -49.69 -10.48 5.36
N GLU A 113 -48.62 -9.86 4.88
CA GLU A 113 -48.09 -10.14 3.53
C GLU A 113 -47.61 -11.59 3.37
N GLU A 114 -47.17 -12.24 4.46
CA GLU A 114 -46.82 -13.67 4.49
C GLU A 114 -48.02 -14.58 4.17
N HIS A 115 -49.22 -14.18 4.59
CA HIS A 115 -50.48 -14.91 4.39
C HIS A 115 -51.28 -14.40 3.18
N ARG A 116 -50.69 -13.53 2.36
CA ARG A 116 -51.36 -12.98 1.19
C ARG A 116 -51.55 -14.07 0.13
N PRO A 117 -52.79 -14.34 -0.33
CA PRO A 117 -53.04 -15.39 -1.31
C PRO A 117 -52.55 -14.98 -2.70
N ARG A 118 -52.00 -15.94 -3.45
CA ARG A 118 -51.80 -15.80 -4.90
C ARG A 118 -53.14 -16.04 -5.59
N VAL A 119 -53.70 -14.99 -6.19
CA VAL A 119 -55.03 -15.04 -6.79
C VAL A 119 -54.93 -14.82 -8.29
N ASN A 120 -55.47 -15.75 -9.05
CA ASN A 120 -55.66 -15.63 -10.49
C ASN A 120 -57.16 -15.63 -10.81
N VAL A 121 -57.69 -14.48 -11.22
CA VAL A 121 -59.11 -14.35 -11.60
C VAL A 121 -59.22 -14.41 -13.11
N LEU A 122 -59.95 -15.41 -13.62
CA LEU A 122 -60.29 -15.55 -15.03
C LEU A 122 -61.69 -15.00 -15.31
N ARG A 123 -61.77 -13.95 -16.09
CA ARG A 123 -63.01 -13.21 -16.43
C ARG A 123 -63.41 -13.51 -17.88
N ARG A 124 -64.69 -13.34 -18.19
CA ARG A 124 -65.21 -13.52 -19.57
C ARG A 124 -64.41 -12.74 -20.61
N SER A 125 -64.04 -11.49 -20.33
CA SER A 125 -63.22 -10.69 -21.26
C SER A 125 -61.84 -11.27 -21.50
N GLN A 126 -61.20 -11.87 -20.48
CA GLN A 126 -59.90 -12.52 -20.63
C GLN A 126 -60.00 -13.83 -21.43
N ILE A 127 -61.10 -14.57 -21.25
CA ILE A 127 -61.38 -15.78 -22.05
C ILE A 127 -61.58 -15.40 -23.52
N LEU A 128 -62.37 -14.35 -23.79
CA LEU A 128 -62.56 -13.85 -25.16
C LEU A 128 -61.24 -13.36 -25.78
N ASN A 129 -60.46 -12.57 -25.03
CA ASN A 129 -59.14 -12.12 -25.48
C ASN A 129 -58.21 -13.29 -25.82
N LEU A 130 -58.25 -14.39 -25.06
CA LEU A 130 -57.46 -15.58 -25.34
C LEU A 130 -57.89 -16.26 -26.65
N VAL A 131 -59.20 -16.38 -26.89
CA VAL A 131 -59.75 -17.00 -28.10
C VAL A 131 -59.46 -16.15 -29.34
N GLU A 132 -59.56 -14.83 -29.21
CA GLU A 132 -59.35 -13.85 -30.28
C GLU A 132 -57.86 -13.52 -30.51
N ALA A 133 -56.96 -13.83 -29.56
CA ALA A 133 -55.54 -13.53 -29.67
C ALA A 133 -54.87 -14.31 -30.80
N ARG A 134 -53.92 -13.63 -31.46
CA ARG A 134 -53.00 -14.25 -32.43
C ARG A 134 -52.10 -15.28 -31.72
N PRO A 135 -51.62 -16.32 -32.40
CA PRO A 135 -50.75 -17.34 -31.78
C PRO A 135 -49.57 -16.76 -30.98
N ALA A 136 -48.95 -15.66 -31.46
CA ALA A 136 -47.85 -14.99 -30.77
C ALA A 136 -48.26 -14.28 -29.46
N ASP A 137 -49.51 -13.81 -29.36
CA ASP A 137 -50.03 -13.05 -28.21
C ASP A 137 -50.76 -13.94 -27.19
N ARG A 138 -51.10 -15.19 -27.58
CA ARG A 138 -51.80 -16.15 -26.71
C ARG A 138 -50.99 -16.49 -25.47
N TYR A 139 -49.67 -16.61 -25.59
CA TYR A 139 -48.80 -16.86 -24.43
C TYR A 139 -48.93 -15.74 -23.40
N ALA A 140 -48.88 -14.47 -23.82
CA ALA A 140 -49.03 -13.33 -22.92
C ALA A 140 -50.41 -13.30 -22.22
N ALA A 141 -51.46 -13.79 -22.88
CA ALA A 141 -52.79 -13.88 -22.30
C ALA A 141 -52.93 -14.98 -21.22
N ILE A 142 -52.11 -16.04 -21.28
CA ILE A 142 -52.20 -17.18 -20.36
C ILE A 142 -51.00 -17.35 -19.41
N SER A 143 -49.90 -16.63 -19.64
CA SER A 143 -48.66 -16.79 -18.88
C SER A 143 -48.86 -16.59 -17.37
N GLN A 144 -49.79 -15.71 -16.97
CA GLN A 144 -50.17 -15.52 -15.56
C GLN A 144 -50.78 -16.78 -14.91
N PHE A 145 -51.27 -17.73 -15.70
CA PHE A 145 -51.84 -19.00 -15.24
C PHE A 145 -50.85 -20.19 -15.37
N ILE A 146 -49.69 -20.00 -15.99
CA ILE A 146 -48.63 -21.02 -16.14
C ILE A 146 -47.45 -20.63 -15.23
N ASP A 147 -47.06 -21.50 -14.31
CA ASP A 147 -45.95 -21.23 -13.39
C ASP A 147 -44.58 -21.47 -14.04
N VAL A 148 -44.09 -20.49 -14.80
CA VAL A 148 -42.73 -20.50 -15.40
C VAL A 148 -41.83 -19.35 -14.92
N GLY A 149 -42.33 -18.50 -14.02
CA GLY A 149 -41.62 -17.30 -13.59
C GLY A 149 -40.25 -17.57 -12.96
N GLY A 150 -40.08 -18.69 -12.25
CA GLY A 150 -38.78 -19.09 -11.69
C GLY A 150 -37.74 -19.45 -12.76
N VAL A 151 -38.17 -20.08 -13.87
CA VAL A 151 -37.30 -20.43 -15.00
C VAL A 151 -36.95 -19.18 -15.80
N GLU A 152 -37.93 -18.31 -16.09
CA GLU A 152 -37.69 -17.05 -16.79
C GLU A 152 -36.72 -16.13 -16.02
N ALA A 153 -36.82 -16.07 -14.69
CA ALA A 153 -35.86 -15.35 -13.86
C ALA A 153 -34.44 -15.95 -13.96
N SER A 154 -34.34 -17.28 -13.99
CA SER A 154 -33.05 -17.98 -14.14
C SER A 154 -32.44 -17.75 -15.52
N GLU A 155 -33.24 -17.77 -16.58
CA GLU A 155 -32.81 -17.40 -17.94
C GLU A 155 -32.33 -15.94 -18.00
N ALA A 156 -33.05 -15.01 -17.38
CA ALA A 156 -32.65 -13.60 -17.34
C ALA A 156 -31.30 -13.40 -16.64
N ASN A 157 -31.08 -14.11 -15.52
CA ASN A 157 -29.80 -14.11 -14.82
C ASN A 157 -28.68 -14.72 -15.67
N LEU A 158 -28.94 -15.82 -16.38
CA LEU A 158 -27.97 -16.42 -17.31
C LEU A 158 -27.62 -15.47 -18.46
N ARG A 159 -28.61 -14.78 -19.06
CA ARG A 159 -28.35 -13.76 -20.09
C ARG A 159 -27.52 -12.60 -19.55
N ALA A 160 -27.76 -12.17 -18.32
CA ALA A 160 -26.94 -11.15 -17.66
C ALA A 160 -25.50 -11.63 -17.45
N LEU A 161 -25.33 -12.86 -16.96
CA LEU A 161 -24.01 -13.46 -16.77
C LEU A 161 -23.24 -13.62 -18.09
N ILE A 162 -23.90 -14.03 -19.18
CA ILE A 162 -23.27 -14.13 -20.50
C ILE A 162 -22.73 -12.77 -20.94
N ARG A 163 -23.54 -11.70 -20.81
CA ARG A 163 -23.10 -10.34 -21.18
C ARG A 163 -21.90 -9.86 -20.36
N ASP A 164 -21.89 -10.17 -19.06
CA ASP A 164 -20.75 -9.85 -18.18
C ASP A 164 -19.48 -10.60 -18.62
N ILE A 165 -19.58 -11.91 -18.92
CA ILE A 165 -18.45 -12.71 -19.38
C ILE A 165 -17.96 -12.26 -20.76
N GLU A 166 -18.86 -11.88 -21.67
CA GLU A 166 -18.49 -11.30 -22.98
C GLU A 166 -17.68 -10.01 -22.81
N SER A 167 -18.13 -9.10 -21.94
CA SER A 167 -17.39 -7.86 -21.66
C SER A 167 -16.02 -8.14 -21.03
N ARG A 168 -15.94 -9.10 -20.09
CA ARG A 168 -14.66 -9.53 -19.50
C ARG A 168 -13.73 -10.15 -20.53
N MET A 169 -14.26 -10.90 -21.48
CA MET A 169 -13.49 -11.47 -22.59
C MET A 169 -12.86 -10.38 -23.44
N GLU A 170 -13.64 -9.38 -23.85
CA GLU A 170 -13.13 -8.24 -24.64
C GLU A 170 -11.98 -7.53 -23.91
N VAL A 171 -12.14 -7.29 -22.60
CA VAL A 171 -11.09 -6.71 -21.76
C VAL A 171 -9.87 -7.62 -21.65
N ALA A 172 -10.05 -8.93 -21.49
CA ALA A 172 -8.94 -9.88 -21.41
C ALA A 172 -8.14 -9.93 -22.72
N ILE A 173 -8.82 -9.96 -23.87
CA ILE A 173 -8.19 -9.90 -25.20
C ILE A 173 -7.38 -8.61 -25.35
N ALA A 174 -7.98 -7.46 -25.02
CA ALA A 174 -7.30 -6.17 -25.11
C ALA A 174 -6.04 -6.14 -24.22
N ARG A 175 -6.13 -6.61 -22.97
CA ARG A 175 -4.98 -6.67 -22.04
C ARG A 175 -3.87 -7.59 -22.52
N VAL A 176 -4.21 -8.76 -23.07
CA VAL A 176 -3.21 -9.68 -23.63
C VAL A 176 -2.50 -9.02 -24.80
N GLN A 177 -3.23 -8.29 -25.65
CA GLN A 177 -2.63 -7.54 -26.75
C GLN A 177 -1.72 -6.40 -26.26
N GLU A 178 -2.19 -5.57 -25.32
CA GLU A 178 -1.41 -4.49 -24.72
C GLU A 178 -0.11 -5.02 -24.09
N ASN A 179 -0.16 -6.15 -23.39
CA ASN A 179 1.01 -6.80 -22.80
C ASN A 179 1.99 -7.29 -23.87
N ARG A 180 1.50 -7.85 -24.98
CA ARG A 180 2.33 -8.26 -26.12
C ARG A 180 3.01 -7.06 -26.75
N ASP A 181 2.25 -5.99 -27.01
CA ASP A 181 2.77 -4.75 -27.59
C ASP A 181 3.82 -4.11 -26.67
N ALA A 182 3.65 -4.17 -25.35
CA ALA A 182 4.64 -3.70 -24.39
C ALA A 182 5.97 -4.48 -24.47
N ILE A 183 5.90 -5.82 -24.55
CA ILE A 183 7.08 -6.67 -24.72
C ILE A 183 7.73 -6.44 -26.08
N GLU A 184 6.93 -6.25 -27.14
CA GLU A 184 7.43 -5.91 -28.46
C GLU A 184 8.17 -4.57 -28.46
N ASN A 185 7.64 -3.55 -27.79
CA ASN A 185 8.33 -2.26 -27.61
C ASN A 185 9.67 -2.39 -26.87
N PHE A 186 9.77 -3.26 -25.86
CA PHE A 186 11.05 -3.57 -25.21
C PHE A 186 12.02 -4.24 -26.19
N TRP A 187 11.52 -5.16 -26.99
CA TRP A 187 12.30 -5.86 -28.01
C TRP A 187 12.80 -4.92 -29.12
N GLU A 188 11.99 -3.95 -29.55
CA GLU A 188 12.41 -2.93 -30.52
C GLU A 188 13.55 -2.07 -29.99
N LYS A 189 13.45 -1.63 -28.72
CA LYS A 189 14.49 -0.84 -28.05
C LYS A 189 15.78 -1.64 -27.85
N ALA A 190 15.67 -2.95 -27.66
CA ALA A 190 16.81 -3.86 -27.57
C ALA A 190 17.40 -4.23 -28.94
N GLY A 191 16.87 -3.69 -30.05
CA GLY A 191 17.41 -3.91 -31.40
C GLY A 191 16.89 -5.17 -32.10
N LYS A 192 15.76 -5.73 -31.65
CA LYS A 192 15.08 -6.89 -32.26
C LYS A 192 15.97 -8.14 -32.36
N VAL A 193 16.62 -8.50 -31.27
CA VAL A 193 17.49 -9.69 -31.21
C VAL A 193 16.63 -10.96 -31.14
N GLY A 194 16.88 -11.92 -32.02
CA GLY A 194 16.16 -13.20 -32.04
C GLY A 194 14.98 -13.24 -33.02
N LYS A 195 14.11 -14.24 -32.85
CA LYS A 195 13.00 -14.52 -33.80
C LYS A 195 11.65 -13.92 -33.39
N ASP A 196 11.38 -13.86 -32.09
CA ASP A 196 10.10 -13.45 -31.52
C ASP A 196 10.32 -12.71 -30.19
N ALA A 197 9.54 -11.66 -29.95
CA ALA A 197 9.68 -10.79 -28.78
C ALA A 197 9.46 -11.54 -27.45
N ILE A 198 8.50 -12.48 -27.39
CA ILE A 198 8.20 -13.23 -26.16
C ILE A 198 9.30 -14.26 -25.89
N GLN A 199 9.80 -14.93 -26.94
CA GLN A 199 10.90 -15.88 -26.79
C GLN A 199 12.18 -15.15 -26.33
N TRP A 200 12.51 -14.03 -26.96
CA TRP A 200 13.65 -13.20 -26.54
C TRP A 200 13.49 -12.77 -25.08
N ALA A 201 12.32 -12.25 -24.69
CA ALA A 201 12.11 -11.79 -23.32
C ALA A 201 12.29 -12.90 -22.29
N LYS A 202 11.86 -14.14 -22.60
CA LYS A 202 12.09 -15.30 -21.73
C LYS A 202 13.57 -15.65 -21.60
N GLU A 203 14.31 -15.61 -22.71
CA GLU A 203 15.76 -15.85 -22.72
C GLU A 203 16.52 -14.75 -21.95
N GLU A 204 16.11 -13.49 -22.10
CA GLU A 204 16.70 -12.34 -21.43
C GLU A 204 16.51 -12.38 -19.90
N VAL A 205 15.33 -12.80 -19.43
CA VAL A 205 15.04 -12.93 -17.98
C VAL A 205 15.79 -14.10 -17.34
N ILE A 206 16.25 -15.08 -18.13
CA ILE A 206 17.09 -16.19 -17.65
C ILE A 206 18.55 -15.75 -17.47
N GLN A 207 18.96 -14.59 -18.02
CA GLN A 207 20.30 -14.08 -17.78
C GLN A 207 20.59 -13.92 -16.28
N ASP A 208 21.85 -14.14 -15.92
CA ASP A 208 22.28 -14.22 -14.52
C ASP A 208 22.23 -12.84 -13.83
N VAL A 209 21.05 -12.50 -13.29
CA VAL A 209 20.86 -11.29 -12.48
C VAL A 209 21.75 -11.33 -11.23
N ALA A 210 22.13 -12.52 -10.75
CA ALA A 210 23.00 -12.65 -9.58
C ALA A 210 24.44 -12.23 -9.90
N SER A 211 24.96 -12.54 -11.10
CA SER A 211 26.28 -12.06 -11.52
C SER A 211 26.29 -10.54 -11.69
N VAL A 212 25.25 -9.94 -12.29
CA VAL A 212 25.13 -8.48 -12.45
C VAL A 212 25.09 -7.76 -11.09
N GLU A 213 24.36 -8.32 -10.12
CA GLU A 213 24.29 -7.79 -8.76
C GLU A 213 25.63 -7.93 -8.01
N ALA A 214 26.32 -9.07 -8.17
CA ALA A 214 27.63 -9.29 -7.57
C ALA A 214 28.66 -8.28 -8.10
N THR A 215 28.66 -8.01 -9.41
CA THR A 215 29.51 -6.98 -10.02
C THR A 215 29.20 -5.60 -9.49
N ARG A 216 27.91 -5.23 -9.38
CA ARG A 216 27.48 -3.95 -8.80
C ARG A 216 27.99 -3.78 -7.37
N MET A 217 27.81 -4.80 -6.52
CA MET A 217 28.27 -4.77 -5.14
C MET A 217 29.80 -4.64 -5.03
N ALA A 218 30.54 -5.33 -5.91
CA ALA A 218 32.00 -5.21 -5.95
C ALA A 218 32.45 -3.80 -6.37
N LEU A 219 31.80 -3.20 -7.36
CA LEU A 219 32.07 -1.82 -7.82
C LEU A 219 31.76 -0.77 -6.74
N ASP A 220 30.65 -0.93 -6.02
CA ASP A 220 30.29 -0.02 -4.93
C ASP A 220 31.29 -0.12 -3.78
N SER A 221 31.71 -1.34 -3.43
CA SER A 221 32.74 -1.58 -2.41
C SER A 221 34.10 -0.99 -2.82
N LEU A 222 34.49 -1.14 -4.09
CA LEU A 222 35.69 -0.53 -4.65
C LEU A 222 35.64 1.00 -4.56
N GLN A 223 34.53 1.62 -4.94
CA GLN A 223 34.35 3.06 -4.86
C GLN A 223 34.38 3.58 -3.41
N GLU A 224 33.72 2.88 -2.50
CA GLU A 224 33.67 3.27 -1.08
C GLU A 224 35.05 3.20 -0.44
N THR A 225 35.75 2.08 -0.63
CA THR A 225 37.11 1.89 -0.10
C THR A 225 38.10 2.87 -0.70
N PHE A 226 38.00 3.18 -1.99
CA PHE A 226 38.84 4.19 -2.64
C PHE A 226 38.55 5.60 -2.12
N ARG A 227 37.27 5.99 -1.94
CA ARG A 227 36.90 7.29 -1.36
C ARG A 227 37.40 7.46 0.06
N ASN A 228 37.45 6.38 0.84
CA ASN A 228 37.97 6.44 2.21
C ASN A 228 39.47 6.75 2.28
N LEU A 229 40.22 6.62 1.18
CA LEU A 229 41.63 7.04 1.12
C LEU A 229 41.77 8.57 1.02
N PHE A 230 40.73 9.27 0.56
CA PHE A 230 40.72 10.73 0.50
C PHE A 230 40.67 11.31 1.92
N GLY A 231 41.47 12.34 2.17
CA GLY A 231 41.57 13.02 3.47
C GLY A 231 42.77 12.59 4.33
N TYR A 232 43.30 11.38 4.15
CA TYR A 232 44.56 10.98 4.79
C TYR A 232 45.75 11.85 4.40
N PRO A 233 45.96 12.23 3.11
CA PRO A 233 47.09 13.07 2.72
C PRO A 233 47.09 14.43 3.43
N GLU A 234 45.93 15.10 3.46
CA GLU A 234 45.77 16.41 4.09
C GLU A 234 46.00 16.33 5.62
N THR A 235 45.48 15.27 6.26
CA THR A 235 45.65 15.06 7.70
C THR A 235 47.12 14.79 8.06
N VAL A 236 47.83 13.99 7.25
CA VAL A 236 49.26 13.73 7.42
C VAL A 236 50.08 15.00 7.18
N SER A 237 49.74 15.81 6.17
CA SER A 237 50.43 17.08 5.90
C SER A 237 50.32 18.04 7.09
N LYS A 238 49.09 18.24 7.60
CA LYS A 238 48.83 19.09 8.77
C LYS A 238 49.60 18.63 10.01
N LEU A 239 49.60 17.33 10.28
CA LEU A 239 50.31 16.78 11.44
C LEU A 239 51.84 16.94 11.31
N ASN A 240 52.39 16.77 10.10
CA ASN A 240 53.81 17.02 9.84
C ASN A 240 54.18 18.50 10.00
N GLU A 241 53.33 19.43 9.58
CA GLU A 241 53.52 20.87 9.82
C GLU A 241 53.51 21.21 11.32
N GLU A 242 52.59 20.62 12.08
CA GLU A 242 52.53 20.76 13.55
C GLU A 242 53.78 20.19 14.23
N ILE A 243 54.26 19.03 13.79
CA ILE A 243 55.51 18.42 14.30
C ILE A 243 56.70 19.34 13.99
N SER A 244 56.83 19.82 12.74
CA SER A 244 57.95 20.68 12.33
C SER A 244 57.96 22.01 13.08
N SER A 245 56.79 22.62 13.32
CA SER A 245 56.70 23.86 14.11
C SER A 245 57.04 23.63 15.58
N LEU A 246 56.59 22.52 16.18
CA LEU A 246 56.92 22.17 17.57
C LEU A 246 58.41 21.85 17.76
N GLU A 247 59.05 21.20 16.79
CA GLU A 247 60.51 20.97 16.79
C GLU A 247 61.30 22.29 16.78
N ALA A 248 60.87 23.25 15.95
CA ALA A 248 61.48 24.59 15.93
C ALA A 248 61.31 25.32 17.27
N ASP A 249 60.14 25.19 17.90
CA ASP A 249 59.87 25.78 19.22
C ASP A 249 60.68 25.11 20.33
N ILE A 250 60.87 23.79 20.29
CA ILE A 250 61.74 23.05 21.21
C ILE A 250 63.19 23.54 21.08
N GLU A 251 63.68 23.72 19.85
CA GLU A 251 65.03 24.22 19.60
C GLU A 251 65.21 25.65 20.12
N ASN A 252 64.21 26.51 19.94
CA ASN A 252 64.19 27.86 20.50
C ASN A 252 64.17 27.85 22.04
N GLN A 253 63.41 26.95 22.66
CA GLN A 253 63.33 26.79 24.10
C GLN A 253 64.65 26.24 24.69
N LYS A 254 65.33 25.32 23.99
CA LYS A 254 66.67 24.83 24.34
C LYS A 254 67.71 25.96 24.32
N LYS A 255 67.69 26.82 23.29
CA LYS A 255 68.53 28.03 23.22
C LYS A 255 68.23 29.01 24.36
N TYR A 256 66.97 29.16 24.76
CA TYR A 256 66.58 30.00 25.89
C TYR A 256 67.11 29.44 27.23
N LEU A 257 67.01 28.12 27.43
CA LEU A 257 67.53 27.45 28.62
C LEU A 257 69.05 27.56 28.76
N LEU A 258 69.80 27.42 27.66
CA LEU A 258 71.25 27.62 27.65
C LEU A 258 71.62 29.03 28.15
N LYS A 259 70.98 30.07 27.59
CA LYS A 259 71.18 31.47 28.00
C LYS A 259 70.82 31.75 29.47
N LEU A 260 69.84 31.04 30.02
CA LEU A 260 69.48 31.14 31.44
C LEU A 260 70.49 30.39 32.33
N SER A 261 70.99 29.24 31.88
CA SER A 261 71.93 28.41 32.63
C SER A 261 73.33 29.03 32.77
N GLU A 262 73.79 29.80 31.77
CA GLU A 262 75.05 30.56 31.84
C GLU A 262 75.02 31.65 32.92
N LYS A 263 73.84 32.06 33.39
CA LYS A 263 73.66 33.14 34.37
C LYS A 263 73.60 32.67 35.83
N ILE A 264 73.69 31.36 36.11
CA ILE A 264 73.53 30.82 37.48
C ILE A 264 74.76 30.00 37.90
N ALA A 265 75.38 30.39 39.02
CA ALA A 265 76.22 29.50 39.83
C ALA A 265 75.36 28.85 40.94
N GLY A 266 75.53 27.54 41.16
CA GLY A 266 74.57 26.67 41.84
C GLY A 266 74.24 26.98 43.30
N GLU A 267 73.03 26.57 43.69
CA GLU A 267 72.45 26.45 45.05
C GLU A 267 71.80 27.68 45.69
N TYR A 268 70.61 28.12 45.21
CA TYR A 268 69.84 29.15 45.95
C TYR A 268 68.30 29.06 45.88
N VAL A 269 67.61 27.94 45.66
CA VAL A 269 66.13 27.99 45.47
C VAL A 269 65.33 28.21 46.78
N GLU A 270 65.84 27.80 47.95
CA GLU A 270 65.02 27.73 49.18
C GLU A 270 64.97 29.02 50.02
N ILE A 271 65.75 30.07 49.68
CA ILE A 271 65.93 31.27 50.54
C ILE A 271 65.20 32.51 49.98
N PHE A 272 64.41 32.39 48.90
CA PHE A 272 63.88 33.56 48.17
C PHE A 272 62.86 34.39 48.94
N GLU A 273 61.96 33.75 49.67
CA GLU A 273 60.95 34.47 50.45
C GLU A 273 61.60 35.25 51.62
N ILE A 274 62.65 34.68 52.22
CA ILE A 274 63.42 35.30 53.30
C ILE A 274 64.22 36.49 52.76
N LEU A 275 64.83 36.34 51.58
CA LEU A 275 65.60 37.42 50.96
C LEU A 275 64.70 38.55 50.47
N GLN A 276 63.50 38.29 49.95
CA GLN A 276 62.53 39.35 49.62
C GLN A 276 62.08 40.13 50.86
N ALA A 277 61.86 39.46 51.99
CA ALA A 277 61.54 40.13 53.25
C ALA A 277 62.71 41.01 53.73
N ALA A 278 63.95 40.51 53.59
CA ALA A 278 65.15 41.28 53.89
C ALA A 278 65.31 42.50 52.94
N GLN A 279 65.03 42.36 51.64
CA GLN A 279 65.07 43.48 50.69
C GLN A 279 64.09 44.60 51.06
N LYS A 280 62.83 44.26 51.38
CA LYS A 280 61.84 45.24 51.83
C LYS A 280 62.24 45.95 53.13
N HIS A 281 62.97 45.26 54.02
CA HIS A 281 63.49 45.86 55.24
C HIS A 281 64.58 46.89 54.93
N PHE A 282 65.51 46.56 54.01
CA PHE A 282 66.59 47.46 53.59
C PHE A 282 66.12 48.62 52.69
N GLU A 283 64.98 48.50 52.00
CA GLU A 283 64.34 49.64 51.30
C GLU A 283 63.92 50.77 52.26
N ASN A 284 63.55 50.42 53.49
CA ASN A 284 63.16 51.38 54.53
C ASN A 284 64.31 51.75 55.50
N HIS A 285 65.42 51.01 55.45
CA HIS A 285 66.61 51.20 56.29
C HIS A 285 67.87 51.00 55.44
N SER A 286 68.20 52.01 54.63
CA SER A 286 69.24 51.93 53.60
C SER A 286 70.67 51.81 54.14
N GLU A 287 70.90 52.22 55.39
CA GLU A 287 72.19 52.13 56.09
C GLU A 287 71.98 51.53 57.49
N PRO A 288 71.86 50.20 57.62
CA PRO A 288 71.77 49.57 58.92
C PRO A 288 73.14 49.63 59.60
N GLU A 289 73.19 50.03 60.88
CA GLU A 289 74.44 49.97 61.67
C GLU A 289 74.76 48.52 62.11
N VAL A 290 73.74 47.65 62.11
CA VAL A 290 73.81 46.27 62.62
C VAL A 290 72.91 45.35 61.78
N CYS A 291 73.32 44.11 61.53
CA CYS A 291 72.47 43.13 60.86
C CYS A 291 71.21 42.81 61.69
N PRO A 292 69.98 42.92 61.13
CA PRO A 292 68.73 42.72 61.86
C PRO A 292 68.47 41.25 62.27
N LEU A 293 69.25 40.30 61.78
CA LEU A 293 69.07 38.88 62.08
C LEU A 293 70.07 38.35 63.12
N CYS A 294 71.33 38.78 63.06
CA CYS A 294 72.40 38.29 63.93
C CYS A 294 73.04 39.38 64.81
N GLU A 295 72.53 40.61 64.75
CA GLU A 295 72.98 41.76 65.54
C GLU A 295 74.50 42.05 65.45
N SER A 296 75.15 41.62 64.37
CA SER A 296 76.57 41.87 64.10
C SER A 296 76.77 43.07 63.18
N ALA A 297 77.78 43.88 63.49
CA ALA A 297 78.24 45.01 62.66
C ALA A 297 79.31 44.59 61.62
N GLU A 298 79.80 43.35 61.63
CA GLU A 298 81.04 42.98 60.92
C GLU A 298 80.92 42.93 59.38
N LYS A 299 79.72 42.93 58.79
CA LYS A 299 79.50 42.81 57.33
C LYS A 299 78.25 43.55 56.82
N VAL A 300 77.88 44.66 57.45
CA VAL A 300 76.60 45.33 57.18
C VAL A 300 76.65 46.23 55.94
N ASP A 301 77.81 46.85 55.66
CA ASP A 301 78.01 47.83 54.58
C ASP A 301 77.62 47.33 53.17
N ASP A 302 77.72 46.03 52.92
CA ASP A 302 77.49 45.39 51.61
C ASP A 302 76.33 44.38 51.64
N LEU A 303 75.56 44.37 52.75
CA LEU A 303 74.48 43.41 52.96
C LEU A 303 73.27 43.65 52.04
N PRO A 304 72.79 44.89 51.82
CA PRO A 304 71.69 45.14 50.89
C PRO A 304 72.01 44.74 49.44
N ALA A 305 73.24 44.98 48.99
CA ALA A 305 73.70 44.62 47.65
C ALA A 305 73.77 43.10 47.45
N LYS A 306 74.29 42.36 48.43
CA LYS A 306 74.32 40.88 48.39
C LYS A 306 72.95 40.23 48.44
N VAL A 307 72.01 40.84 49.18
CA VAL A 307 70.61 40.38 49.20
C VAL A 307 69.96 40.60 47.84
N ALA A 308 70.15 41.76 47.21
CA ALA A 308 69.65 42.03 45.86
C ALA A 308 70.25 41.07 44.81
N GLU A 309 71.56 40.81 44.87
CA GLU A 309 72.24 39.86 43.97
C GLU A 309 71.69 38.44 44.10
N ARG A 310 71.46 37.96 45.33
CA ARG A 310 70.89 36.63 45.58
C ARG A 310 69.42 36.51 45.14
N ILE A 311 68.63 37.58 45.27
CA ILE A 311 67.24 37.64 44.78
C ILE A 311 67.19 37.54 43.27
N GLU A 312 68.07 38.25 42.55
CA GLU A 312 68.15 38.14 41.09
C GLU A 312 68.59 36.73 40.66
N ALA A 313 69.57 36.13 41.32
CA ALA A 313 69.95 34.72 41.07
C ALA A 313 68.77 33.74 41.28
N GLN A 314 67.91 34.01 42.27
CA GLN A 314 66.72 33.21 42.56
C GLN A 314 65.57 33.40 41.56
N LYS A 315 65.31 34.62 41.08
CA LYS A 315 64.35 34.85 39.98
C LYS A 315 64.77 34.09 38.73
N ILE A 316 66.07 34.12 38.40
CA ILE A 316 66.61 33.38 37.25
C ILE A 316 66.48 31.86 37.49
N ALA A 317 66.67 31.37 38.72
CA ALA A 317 66.45 29.96 39.06
C ALA A 317 64.98 29.51 38.93
N GLY A 318 64.02 30.36 39.33
CA GLY A 318 62.59 30.14 39.11
C GLY A 318 62.23 30.06 37.63
N LEU A 319 62.69 31.04 36.84
CA LEU A 319 62.53 31.05 35.37
C LEU A 319 63.17 29.83 34.71
N LEU A 320 64.32 29.36 35.21
CA LEU A 320 64.99 28.16 34.71
C LEU A 320 64.17 26.90 35.00
N LYS A 321 63.57 26.78 36.19
CA LYS A 321 62.66 25.67 36.53
C LYS A 321 61.42 25.66 35.64
N GLU A 322 60.77 26.80 35.45
CA GLU A 322 59.61 26.94 34.56
C GLU A 322 59.97 26.63 33.10
N ALA A 323 61.11 27.13 32.62
CA ALA A 323 61.59 26.87 31.27
C ALA A 323 61.92 25.40 31.04
N ARG A 324 62.43 24.67 32.05
CA ARG A 324 62.64 23.22 32.00
C ARG A 324 61.33 22.45 31.97
N GLN A 325 60.37 22.80 32.83
CA GLN A 325 59.04 22.18 32.83
C GLN A 325 58.33 22.38 31.48
N LYS A 326 58.44 23.59 30.90
CA LYS A 326 57.91 23.87 29.57
C LYS A 326 58.58 23.02 28.49
N LEU A 327 59.91 22.87 28.53
CA LEU A 327 60.62 22.01 27.58
C LEU A 327 60.15 20.54 27.70
N GLU A 328 60.03 20.02 28.92
CA GLU A 328 59.56 18.65 29.17
C GLU A 328 58.12 18.43 28.66
N GLN A 329 57.23 19.41 28.86
CA GLN A 329 55.87 19.38 28.30
C GLN A 329 55.86 19.39 26.77
N MET A 330 56.72 20.20 26.14
CA MET A 330 56.84 20.27 24.68
C MET A 330 57.41 18.97 24.10
N GLU A 331 58.44 18.38 24.71
CA GLU A 331 59.01 17.09 24.30
C GLU A 331 58.01 15.94 24.48
N SER A 332 57.21 15.94 25.55
CA SER A 332 56.09 15.00 25.73
C SER A 332 55.03 15.18 24.65
N THR A 333 54.68 16.42 24.30
CA THR A 333 53.70 16.72 23.24
C THR A 333 54.21 16.27 21.88
N LEU A 334 55.50 16.48 21.58
CA LEU A 334 56.14 16.02 20.35
C LEU A 334 56.06 14.49 20.23
N LYS A 335 56.35 13.78 21.32
CA LYS A 335 56.22 12.31 21.36
C LYS A 335 54.79 11.85 21.08
N GLN A 336 53.78 12.50 21.65
CA GLN A 336 52.37 12.20 21.38
C GLN A 336 52.00 12.46 19.91
N LYS A 337 52.52 13.53 19.30
CA LYS A 337 52.29 13.84 17.88
C LYS A 337 52.91 12.80 16.95
N TYR A 338 54.12 12.33 17.25
CA TYR A 338 54.74 11.22 16.51
C TYR A 338 53.97 9.91 16.67
N GLN A 339 53.43 9.62 17.87
CA GLN A 339 52.55 8.46 18.08
C GLN A 339 51.26 8.57 17.26
N ALA A 340 50.63 9.75 17.25
CA ALA A 340 49.44 9.99 16.43
C ALA A 340 49.71 9.84 14.92
N LEU A 341 50.91 10.21 14.46
CA LEU A 341 51.32 10.03 13.06
C LEU A 341 51.48 8.55 12.71
N ASP A 342 52.06 7.75 13.62
CA ASP A 342 52.20 6.30 13.43
C ASP A 342 50.84 5.57 13.43
N GLU A 343 49.95 5.93 14.37
CA GLU A 343 48.57 5.44 14.40
C GLU A 343 47.79 5.80 13.13
N LEU A 344 47.96 7.03 12.63
CA LEU A 344 47.36 7.47 11.38
C LEU A 344 47.92 6.68 10.18
N GLY A 345 49.23 6.39 10.16
CA GLY A 345 49.85 5.53 9.14
C GLY A 345 49.30 4.11 9.15
N ASN A 346 49.15 3.51 10.33
CA ASN A 346 48.59 2.16 10.50
C ASN A 346 47.12 2.10 10.05
N THR A 347 46.30 3.07 10.46
CA THR A 347 44.90 3.15 10.01
C THR A 347 44.77 3.37 8.51
N ALA A 348 45.60 4.24 7.92
CA ALA A 348 45.69 4.41 6.49
C ALA A 348 46.05 3.09 5.77
N GLY A 349 47.07 2.37 6.28
CA GLY A 349 47.47 1.06 5.76
C GLY A 349 46.32 0.05 5.73
N LEU A 350 45.54 -0.05 6.81
CA LEU A 350 44.37 -0.93 6.86
C LEU A 350 43.29 -0.56 5.83
N VAL A 351 43.11 0.73 5.52
CA VAL A 351 42.18 1.18 4.47
C VAL A 351 42.73 0.85 3.08
N ALA A 352 44.05 1.02 2.87
CA ALA A 352 44.72 0.65 1.62
C ALA A 352 44.67 -0.87 1.36
N ASP A 353 44.79 -1.69 2.40
CA ASP A 353 44.63 -3.14 2.30
C ASP A 353 43.20 -3.52 1.91
N LYS A 354 42.20 -2.89 2.54
CA LYS A 354 40.78 -3.09 2.19
C LYS A 354 40.50 -2.71 0.74
N PHE A 355 41.07 -1.60 0.27
CA PHE A 355 40.96 -1.20 -1.13
C PHE A 355 41.61 -2.23 -2.06
N THR A 356 42.79 -2.73 -1.72
CA THR A 356 43.50 -3.75 -2.50
C THR A 356 42.71 -5.07 -2.57
N MET A 357 42.06 -5.46 -1.47
CA MET A 357 41.14 -6.62 -1.44
C MET A 357 39.91 -6.40 -2.32
N ALA A 358 39.29 -5.21 -2.26
CA ALA A 358 38.14 -4.88 -3.09
C ALA A 358 38.50 -4.88 -4.59
N ALA A 359 39.69 -4.37 -4.94
CA ALA A 359 40.21 -4.37 -6.30
C ALA A 359 40.58 -5.77 -6.82
N GLY A 360 40.79 -6.74 -5.93
CA GLY A 360 41.05 -8.14 -6.27
C GLY A 360 39.81 -9.04 -6.33
N SER A 361 38.60 -8.48 -6.29
CA SER A 361 37.35 -9.26 -6.33
C SER A 361 37.13 -9.91 -7.70
N ASP A 362 36.89 -11.23 -7.71
CA ASP A 362 36.56 -12.00 -8.92
C ASP A 362 35.25 -11.56 -9.59
N ALA A 363 34.42 -10.78 -8.89
CA ALA A 363 33.16 -10.25 -9.42
C ALA A 363 33.33 -8.96 -10.24
N LEU A 364 34.53 -8.37 -10.24
CA LEU A 364 34.83 -7.18 -11.04
C LEU A 364 34.94 -7.54 -12.54
N PRO A 365 34.55 -6.63 -13.45
CA PRO A 365 34.76 -6.83 -14.88
C PRO A 365 36.25 -6.96 -15.20
N ALA A 366 36.63 -7.90 -16.06
CA ALA A 366 38.03 -8.16 -16.40
C ALA A 366 38.71 -6.99 -17.14
N ASP A 367 37.92 -6.10 -17.73
CA ASP A 367 38.33 -4.92 -18.48
C ASP A 367 38.33 -3.63 -17.63
N ILE A 368 38.04 -3.72 -16.33
CA ILE A 368 38.01 -2.54 -15.46
C ILE A 368 39.39 -1.91 -15.30
N THR A 369 39.44 -0.59 -15.45
CA THR A 369 40.61 0.22 -15.17
C THR A 369 40.79 0.39 -13.66
N LEU A 370 41.96 0.03 -13.15
CA LEU A 370 42.34 0.19 -11.75
C LEU A 370 43.50 1.20 -11.64
N PRO A 371 43.59 1.95 -10.53
CA PRO A 371 44.77 2.76 -10.27
C PRO A 371 46.00 1.86 -10.10
N GLY A 372 47.21 2.43 -10.19
CA GLY A 372 48.44 1.66 -9.97
C GLY A 372 48.43 0.99 -8.59
N LEU A 373 48.33 -0.34 -8.56
CA LEU A 373 48.30 -1.15 -7.35
C LEU A 373 49.67 -1.80 -7.08
N PRO A 374 50.09 -1.95 -5.81
CA PRO A 374 49.43 -1.46 -4.60
C PRO A 374 49.54 0.07 -4.43
N PRO A 375 48.72 0.71 -3.58
CA PRO A 375 48.87 2.12 -3.23
C PRO A 375 50.29 2.42 -2.69
N PRO A 376 50.81 3.65 -2.87
CA PRO A 376 52.16 3.98 -2.38
C PRO A 376 52.31 3.75 -0.87
N GLU A 377 53.45 3.21 -0.42
CA GLU A 377 53.69 2.93 1.00
C GLU A 377 53.62 4.17 1.92
N LYS A 378 54.00 5.33 1.40
CA LYS A 378 53.96 6.60 2.13
C LYS A 378 52.69 7.36 1.79
N VAL A 379 51.89 7.66 2.82
CA VAL A 379 50.64 8.45 2.70
C VAL A 379 50.86 9.83 2.07
N GLY A 380 52.04 10.45 2.26
CA GLY A 380 52.37 11.71 1.59
C GLY A 380 52.42 11.63 0.06
N ASN A 381 52.58 10.44 -0.52
CA ASN A 381 52.55 10.23 -1.97
C ASN A 381 51.15 9.88 -2.49
N TRP A 382 50.15 9.76 -1.61
CA TRP A 382 48.79 9.41 -2.02
C TRP A 382 48.10 10.56 -2.73
N GLU A 383 48.45 11.82 -2.45
CA GLU A 383 47.82 12.98 -3.09
C GLU A 383 47.97 12.93 -4.62
N SER A 384 49.19 12.74 -5.12
CA SER A 384 49.44 12.62 -6.56
C SER A 384 48.84 11.34 -7.15
N TRP A 385 48.84 10.23 -6.41
CA TRP A 385 48.23 8.97 -6.85
C TRP A 385 46.70 9.04 -6.95
N LEU A 386 46.04 9.69 -5.98
CA LEU A 386 44.59 9.90 -5.95
C LEU A 386 44.15 10.87 -7.05
N SER A 387 44.85 11.99 -7.24
CA SER A 387 44.52 12.95 -8.31
C SER A 387 44.62 12.35 -9.71
N ASN A 388 45.60 11.47 -9.94
CA ASN A 388 45.74 10.77 -11.23
C ASN A 388 44.65 9.71 -11.47
N SER A 389 43.89 9.36 -10.43
CA SER A 389 42.92 8.27 -10.43
C SER A 389 41.49 8.77 -10.20
N GLU A 390 41.27 10.08 -10.15
CA GLU A 390 39.97 10.69 -9.84
C GLU A 390 38.91 10.37 -10.91
N GLU A 391 39.31 10.33 -12.18
CA GLU A 391 38.43 10.01 -13.31
C GLU A 391 37.88 8.58 -13.24
N LEU A 392 38.63 7.65 -12.63
CA LEU A 392 38.24 6.24 -12.48
C LEU A 392 36.99 6.09 -11.61
N ILE A 393 36.78 6.95 -10.61
CA ILE A 393 35.57 6.92 -9.77
C ILE A 393 34.32 7.15 -10.64
N SER A 394 34.42 8.05 -11.61
CA SER A 394 33.30 8.36 -12.50
C SER A 394 33.01 7.20 -13.46
N GLU A 395 34.05 6.52 -13.93
CA GLU A 395 33.95 5.33 -14.77
C GLU A 395 33.29 4.16 -14.01
N TRP A 396 33.80 3.83 -12.81
CA TRP A 396 33.22 2.78 -11.97
C TRP A 396 31.77 3.06 -11.61
N ARG A 397 31.42 4.33 -11.38
CA ARG A 397 30.03 4.75 -11.13
C ARG A 397 29.17 4.52 -12.36
N GLY A 398 29.65 4.90 -13.55
CA GLY A 398 28.94 4.65 -14.81
C GLY A 398 28.64 3.17 -15.03
N ILE A 399 29.59 2.28 -14.75
CA ILE A 399 29.40 0.82 -14.86
C ILE A 399 28.39 0.33 -13.81
N SER A 400 28.50 0.75 -12.55
CA SER A 400 27.55 0.37 -11.48
C SER A 400 26.12 0.85 -11.78
N ASP A 401 25.98 2.07 -12.32
CA ASP A 401 24.70 2.62 -12.76
C ASP A 401 24.12 1.82 -13.94
N GLN A 402 24.96 1.38 -14.88
CA GLN A 402 24.54 0.51 -15.98
C GLN A 402 24.08 -0.87 -15.49
N CYS A 403 24.80 -1.49 -14.54
CA CYS A 403 24.35 -2.73 -13.89
C CYS A 403 22.97 -2.54 -13.23
N THR A 404 22.76 -1.42 -12.55
CA THR A 404 21.48 -1.09 -11.91
C THR A 404 20.36 -0.89 -12.94
N ALA A 405 20.64 -0.19 -14.04
CA ALA A 405 19.70 0.00 -15.13
C ALA A 405 19.32 -1.33 -15.79
N ASN A 406 20.31 -2.19 -16.06
CA ASN A 406 20.10 -3.52 -16.64
C ASN A 406 19.23 -4.40 -15.73
N LYS A 407 19.50 -4.42 -14.42
CA LYS A 407 18.67 -5.16 -13.46
C LYS A 407 17.23 -4.66 -13.44
N ARG A 408 17.03 -3.34 -13.35
CA ARG A 408 15.68 -2.74 -13.38
C ARG A 408 14.93 -3.08 -14.68
N PHE A 409 15.65 -3.09 -15.80
CA PHE A 409 15.10 -3.49 -17.08
C PHE A 409 14.65 -4.96 -17.07
N ILE A 410 15.51 -5.89 -16.63
CA ILE A 410 15.18 -7.31 -16.52
C ILE A 410 14.00 -7.55 -15.58
N ASP A 411 13.97 -6.89 -14.41
CA ASP A 411 12.87 -7.00 -13.45
C ASP A 411 11.54 -6.51 -14.04
N THR A 412 11.58 -5.41 -14.80
CA THR A 412 10.39 -4.88 -15.49
C THR A 412 9.91 -5.84 -16.57
N LEU A 413 10.83 -6.39 -17.37
CA LEU A 413 10.52 -7.35 -18.42
C LEU A 413 9.92 -8.64 -17.85
N LYS A 414 10.46 -9.13 -16.74
CA LYS A 414 9.92 -10.28 -16.00
C LYS A 414 8.49 -10.02 -15.52
N ALA A 415 8.25 -8.87 -14.89
CA ALA A 415 6.90 -8.49 -14.46
C ALA A 415 5.91 -8.41 -15.64
N SER A 416 6.35 -7.89 -16.80
CA SER A 416 5.53 -7.87 -18.01
C SER A 416 5.22 -9.27 -18.54
N LEU A 417 6.18 -10.20 -18.50
CA LEU A 417 5.97 -11.61 -18.89
C LEU A 417 4.99 -12.32 -17.95
N ASP A 418 5.17 -12.17 -16.63
CA ASP A 418 4.28 -12.77 -15.62
C ASP A 418 2.84 -12.25 -15.78
N THR A 419 2.69 -10.95 -16.07
CA THR A 419 1.39 -10.33 -16.33
C THR A 419 0.77 -10.84 -17.64
N LEU A 420 1.57 -11.04 -18.70
CA LEU A 420 1.11 -11.64 -19.95
C LEU A 420 0.62 -13.07 -19.73
N GLU A 421 1.38 -13.89 -19.00
CA GLU A 421 1.02 -15.28 -18.72
C GLU A 421 -0.29 -15.35 -17.94
N THR A 422 -0.40 -14.59 -16.84
CA THR A 422 -1.63 -14.52 -16.03
C THR A 422 -2.85 -14.08 -16.85
N ASN A 423 -2.72 -13.03 -17.65
CA ASN A 423 -3.85 -12.55 -18.48
C ASN A 423 -4.19 -13.54 -19.61
N SER A 424 -3.20 -14.25 -20.15
CA SER A 424 -3.41 -15.29 -21.16
C SER A 424 -4.14 -16.50 -20.60
N GLU A 425 -3.88 -16.87 -19.34
CA GLU A 425 -4.64 -17.92 -18.64
C GLU A 425 -6.09 -17.51 -18.43
N ILE A 426 -6.34 -16.29 -17.96
CA ILE A 426 -7.70 -15.74 -17.80
C ILE A 426 -8.45 -15.76 -19.14
N GLN A 427 -7.80 -15.33 -20.24
CA GLN A 427 -8.41 -15.37 -21.56
C GLN A 427 -8.80 -16.81 -21.96
N LYS A 428 -7.90 -17.78 -21.79
CA LYS A 428 -8.16 -19.19 -22.09
C LYS A 428 -9.34 -19.75 -21.28
N ASP A 429 -9.42 -19.41 -20.00
CA ASP A 429 -10.50 -19.87 -19.13
C ASP A 429 -11.86 -19.30 -19.58
N LEU A 430 -11.89 -18.01 -19.93
CA LEU A 430 -13.09 -17.37 -20.46
C LEU A 430 -13.49 -17.96 -21.82
N ASP A 431 -12.52 -18.32 -22.68
CA ASP A 431 -12.74 -18.89 -24.02
C ASP A 431 -13.42 -20.26 -23.91
N VAL A 432 -13.12 -21.02 -22.86
CA VAL A 432 -13.76 -22.30 -22.57
C VAL A 432 -15.13 -22.10 -21.90
N LEU A 433 -15.26 -21.13 -21.00
CA LEU A 433 -16.46 -20.94 -20.19
C LEU A 433 -17.63 -20.35 -20.98
N LEU A 434 -17.38 -19.31 -21.78
CA LEU A 434 -18.41 -18.58 -22.53
C LEU A 434 -19.27 -19.50 -23.43
N PRO A 435 -18.71 -20.37 -24.29
CA PRO A 435 -19.52 -21.25 -25.13
C PRO A 435 -20.34 -22.26 -24.31
N ARG A 436 -19.82 -22.72 -23.16
CA ARG A 436 -20.54 -23.64 -22.28
C ARG A 436 -21.78 -22.99 -21.66
N ILE A 437 -21.66 -21.75 -21.18
CA ILE A 437 -22.80 -21.04 -20.58
C ILE A 437 -23.84 -20.67 -21.65
N LYS A 438 -23.41 -20.25 -22.85
CA LYS A 438 -24.32 -20.05 -23.98
C LYS A 438 -25.11 -21.31 -24.30
N ARG A 439 -24.45 -22.47 -24.32
CA ARG A 439 -25.11 -23.76 -24.54
C ARG A 439 -26.11 -24.12 -23.44
N ILE A 440 -25.81 -23.81 -22.18
CA ILE A 440 -26.74 -24.02 -21.06
C ILE A 440 -28.00 -23.16 -21.24
N LEU A 441 -27.85 -21.89 -21.61
CA LEU A 441 -28.99 -21.00 -21.86
C LEU A 441 -29.88 -21.55 -22.99
N GLU A 442 -29.28 -21.98 -24.10
CA GLU A 442 -30.03 -22.57 -25.23
C GLU A 442 -30.88 -23.77 -24.81
N ILE A 443 -30.32 -24.67 -23.99
CA ILE A 443 -31.02 -25.87 -23.50
C ILE A 443 -32.21 -25.47 -22.61
N ILE A 444 -32.00 -24.54 -21.67
CA ILE A 444 -33.06 -24.09 -20.75
C ILE A 444 -34.20 -23.41 -21.51
N GLU A 445 -33.87 -22.51 -22.45
CA GLU A 445 -34.87 -21.84 -23.27
C GLU A 445 -35.68 -22.81 -24.13
N ALA A 446 -35.02 -23.82 -24.69
CA ALA A 446 -35.69 -24.85 -25.49
C ALA A 446 -36.67 -25.68 -24.65
N GLU A 447 -36.25 -26.11 -23.46
CA GLU A 447 -37.11 -26.89 -22.55
C GLU A 447 -38.29 -26.07 -22.02
N ARG A 448 -38.10 -24.78 -21.67
CA ARG A 448 -39.22 -23.90 -21.26
C ARG A 448 -40.26 -23.73 -22.37
N LYS A 449 -39.80 -23.51 -23.62
CA LYS A 449 -40.68 -23.40 -24.78
C LYS A 449 -41.47 -24.70 -24.99
N ARG A 450 -40.78 -25.84 -24.99
CA ARG A 450 -41.40 -27.16 -25.11
C ARG A 450 -42.44 -27.42 -24.03
N TYR A 451 -42.15 -27.08 -22.77
CA TYR A 451 -43.09 -27.23 -21.66
C TYR A 451 -44.35 -26.38 -21.87
N THR A 452 -44.18 -25.11 -22.23
CA THR A 452 -45.28 -24.19 -22.52
C THR A 452 -46.14 -24.68 -23.68
N ASP A 453 -45.50 -25.11 -24.78
CA ASP A 453 -46.19 -25.60 -25.98
C ASP A 453 -46.98 -26.88 -25.70
N ASN A 454 -46.43 -27.79 -24.88
CA ASN A 454 -47.14 -29.00 -24.45
C ASN A 454 -48.41 -28.65 -23.65
N ILE A 455 -48.32 -27.73 -22.68
CA ILE A 455 -49.49 -27.28 -21.90
C ILE A 455 -50.55 -26.68 -22.81
N LEU A 456 -50.13 -25.83 -23.76
CA LEU A 456 -51.01 -25.23 -24.75
C LEU A 456 -51.71 -26.29 -25.61
N HIS A 457 -50.98 -27.32 -26.02
CA HIS A 457 -51.50 -28.41 -26.83
C HIS A 457 -52.51 -29.26 -26.04
N GLU A 458 -52.22 -29.61 -24.79
CA GLU A 458 -53.14 -30.34 -23.91
C GLU A 458 -54.44 -29.58 -23.69
N ILE A 459 -54.37 -28.26 -23.45
CA ILE A 459 -55.55 -27.40 -23.33
C ILE A 459 -56.37 -27.41 -24.64
N ALA A 460 -55.72 -27.26 -25.79
CA ALA A 460 -56.41 -27.23 -27.08
C ALA A 460 -57.08 -28.58 -27.41
N ALA A 461 -56.40 -29.70 -27.15
CA ALA A 461 -56.94 -31.05 -27.37
C ALA A 461 -58.12 -31.37 -26.45
N GLY A 462 -58.07 -30.96 -25.19
CA GLY A 462 -59.17 -31.16 -24.23
C GLY A 462 -60.44 -30.35 -24.55
N VAL A 463 -60.30 -29.18 -25.19
CA VAL A 463 -61.44 -28.34 -25.60
C VAL A 463 -62.08 -28.84 -26.91
N GLY A 464 -61.30 -29.45 -27.81
CA GLY A 464 -61.82 -30.01 -29.06
C GLY A 464 -62.57 -31.35 -28.91
N GLY A 465 -62.55 -31.97 -27.74
CA GLY A 465 -63.21 -33.24 -27.43
C GLY A 465 -64.53 -33.13 -26.65
N LEU A 466 -65.06 -31.91 -26.46
CA LEU A 466 -66.34 -31.64 -25.78
C LEU A 466 -67.45 -31.28 -26.76
#